data_AF-A0A3B3ZQ84-F1
#
_entry.id   AF-A0A3B3ZQ84-F1
#
_cell.length_a   1.000
_cell.length_b   1.000
_cell.length_c   1.000
_cell.angle_alpha   90.00
_cell.angle_beta   90.00
_cell.angle_gamma   90.00
#
_symmetry.space_group_name_H-M   'P 1'
#
loop_
_entity.id
_entity.type
_entity.pdbx_description
1 polymer ?
#
loop_
_entity_poly.entity_id
_entity_poly.type
_entity_poly.pdbx_seq_one_letter_code
_entity_poly.pdbx_strand_id
1 'polypeptide(L)'
;ERQSLLKGAYYSDAVCTLNTLQTNASVLAQARQERSHSQLQLQAMVGFLERSGLKVDKLDHLNIIHVTGTKGKGSTCAFTERILRSYGFRTGFYSSPHLVQVRERIRINGQPIGKELFAKYFWQVYGRLYETKDVNDGEMPGYFRFLTILAFHVFLQEKVDLAIIEVGIGGAYDCTNIIRRPWVCGISSLGIDHTQLLGDTMEKIAWQKGGIFKPGVPAFTVKQPEEAMMVLKDRAKEIGCSLQVCPGLMDYDTDGGPIWLGLAGQHQQPNASLALQLSHTWMQRRCLPGKKSSDGLFSYETILHPTNHVIFQRVKELFKTEWPGRNQTLKHGQITYFLDGAHTMRSMLACVQWFKESAAQHELTARFNPFRIFFICILYYNNTWI
;
A
#
# COMPACT_ATOMS: atom_id res chain seq x y z
N GLU A 1 -13.87 7.63 -37.15
CA GLU A 1 -13.76 8.61 -36.03
C GLU A 1 -13.28 8.01 -34.69
N ARG A 2 -13.62 6.77 -34.30
CA ARG A 2 -13.06 6.13 -33.06
C ARG A 2 -11.53 5.97 -33.00
N GLN A 3 -10.82 6.02 -34.12
CA GLN A 3 -9.36 5.92 -34.18
C GLN A 3 -8.62 7.27 -34.12
N SER A 4 -9.31 8.42 -34.26
CA SER A 4 -8.64 9.73 -34.24
C SER A 4 -8.47 10.30 -32.82
N LEU A 5 -9.31 9.91 -31.85
CA LEU A 5 -9.16 10.32 -30.43
C LEU A 5 -7.98 9.67 -29.70
N LEU A 6 -7.44 8.56 -30.22
CA LEU A 6 -6.31 7.84 -29.60
C LEU A 6 -4.95 8.21 -30.19
N LYS A 7 -4.90 8.94 -31.32
CA LYS A 7 -3.67 9.45 -31.92
C LYS A 7 -3.33 10.81 -31.32
N GLY A 8 -2.62 10.80 -30.20
CA GLY A 8 -2.05 12.03 -29.60
C GLY A 8 -2.48 12.32 -28.16
N ALA A 9 -2.93 11.31 -27.40
CA ALA A 9 -3.29 11.54 -26.01
C ALA A 9 -2.01 11.57 -25.15
N TYR A 10 -1.41 12.75 -24.99
CA TYR A 10 -0.13 12.90 -24.30
C TYR A 10 -0.26 12.62 -22.80
N TYR A 11 0.83 12.16 -22.19
CA TYR A 11 0.90 11.95 -20.74
C TYR A 11 0.62 13.24 -19.95
N SER A 12 1.03 14.40 -20.46
CA SER A 12 0.73 15.72 -19.86
C SER A 12 -0.77 15.95 -19.75
N ASP A 13 -1.53 15.62 -20.79
CA ASP A 13 -2.97 15.84 -20.85
C ASP A 13 -3.69 14.91 -19.87
N ALA A 14 -3.27 13.64 -19.84
CA ALA A 14 -3.79 12.68 -18.87
C ALA A 14 -3.57 13.15 -17.42
N VAL A 15 -2.41 13.72 -17.10
CA VAL A 15 -2.13 14.27 -15.76
C VAL A 15 -2.95 15.53 -15.49
N CYS A 16 -3.08 16.44 -16.47
CA CYS A 16 -3.91 17.64 -16.34
C CYS A 16 -5.37 17.28 -16.06
N THR A 17 -5.94 16.39 -16.86
CA THR A 17 -7.31 15.89 -16.68
C THR A 17 -7.47 15.10 -15.39
N LEU A 18 -6.49 14.30 -14.97
CA LEU A 18 -6.55 13.63 -13.68
C LEU A 18 -6.66 14.64 -12.52
N ASN A 19 -5.94 15.76 -12.59
CA ASN A 19 -5.95 16.77 -11.54
C ASN A 19 -7.30 17.51 -11.43
N THR A 20 -8.14 17.51 -12.47
CA THR A 20 -9.50 18.06 -12.36
C THR A 20 -10.43 17.20 -11.50
N LEU A 21 -10.06 15.93 -11.24
CA LEU A 21 -10.79 15.04 -10.34
C LEU A 21 -10.44 15.27 -8.86
N GLN A 22 -9.57 16.22 -8.54
CA GLN A 22 -9.29 16.57 -7.15
C GLN A 22 -10.54 17.21 -6.53
N THR A 23 -11.01 16.64 -5.42
CA THR A 23 -12.09 17.25 -4.66
C THR A 23 -11.56 18.50 -3.96
N ASN A 24 -12.17 19.64 -4.26
CA ASN A 24 -11.89 20.89 -3.56
C ASN A 24 -12.16 20.73 -2.06
N ALA A 25 -11.44 21.48 -1.23
CA ALA A 25 -11.50 21.39 0.23
C ALA A 25 -12.93 21.49 0.82
N SER A 26 -13.85 22.16 0.10
CA SER A 26 -15.28 22.27 0.44
C SER A 26 -16.05 20.95 0.32
N VAL A 27 -15.76 20.12 -0.68
CA VAL A 27 -16.42 18.80 -0.87
C VAL A 27 -15.91 17.79 0.16
N LEU A 28 -14.62 17.85 0.50
CA LEU A 28 -14.06 17.09 1.62
C LEU A 28 -14.68 17.54 2.96
N ALA A 29 -15.03 18.82 3.11
CA ALA A 29 -15.73 19.33 4.29
C ALA A 29 -17.20 18.89 4.36
N GLN A 30 -17.90 18.74 3.23
CA GLN A 30 -19.26 18.17 3.19
C GLN A 30 -19.26 16.65 3.44
N ALA A 31 -18.34 15.89 2.85
CA ALA A 31 -18.17 14.47 3.16
C ALA A 31 -17.78 14.21 4.63
N ARG A 32 -17.22 15.20 5.34
CA ARG A 32 -16.98 15.17 6.80
C ARG A 32 -18.27 15.25 7.63
N GLN A 33 -19.34 15.85 7.09
CA GLN A 33 -20.64 15.93 7.78
C GLN A 33 -21.49 14.67 7.55
N GLU A 34 -21.33 13.98 6.42
CA GLU A 34 -22.07 12.76 6.05
C GLU A 34 -21.42 11.46 6.57
N ARG A 35 -21.06 11.42 7.87
CA ARG A 35 -20.58 10.19 8.54
C ARG A 35 -21.59 9.03 8.49
N SER A 36 -22.85 9.32 8.17
CA SER A 36 -23.97 8.38 8.01
C SER A 36 -23.90 7.47 6.77
N HIS A 37 -22.98 7.73 5.81
CA HIS A 37 -23.04 7.10 4.48
C HIS A 37 -21.77 6.34 4.06
N SER A 38 -20.92 5.93 5.00
CA SER A 38 -19.65 5.24 4.69
C SER A 38 -19.81 3.94 3.88
N GLN A 39 -20.91 3.20 4.07
CA GLN A 39 -21.24 2.01 3.26
C GLN A 39 -21.56 2.38 1.79
N LEU A 40 -22.24 3.51 1.58
CA LEU A 40 -22.58 4.02 0.24
C LEU A 40 -21.32 4.42 -0.53
N GLN A 41 -20.24 4.80 0.16
CA GLN A 41 -18.96 5.10 -0.50
C GLN A 41 -18.33 3.88 -1.17
N LEU A 42 -18.41 2.70 -0.53
CA LEU A 42 -17.94 1.45 -1.13
C LEU A 42 -18.84 1.01 -2.27
N GLN A 43 -20.16 1.17 -2.13
CA GLN A 43 -21.11 0.88 -3.21
C GLN A 43 -20.87 1.79 -4.43
N ALA A 44 -20.63 3.07 -4.21
CA ALA A 44 -20.25 4.00 -5.27
C ALA A 44 -18.93 3.59 -5.94
N MET A 45 -17.94 3.13 -5.16
CA MET A 45 -16.68 2.62 -5.71
C MET A 45 -16.89 1.37 -6.59
N VAL A 46 -17.78 0.46 -6.20
CA VAL A 46 -18.19 -0.69 -7.03
C VAL A 46 -18.86 -0.21 -8.31
N GLY A 47 -19.80 0.74 -8.23
CA GLY A 47 -20.46 1.33 -9.40
C GLY A 47 -19.47 2.00 -10.36
N PHE A 48 -18.47 2.73 -9.86
CA PHE A 48 -17.41 3.29 -10.69
C PHE A 48 -16.53 2.20 -11.34
N LEU A 49 -16.21 1.14 -10.60
CA LEU A 49 -15.47 0.00 -11.17
C LEU A 49 -16.25 -0.61 -12.34
N GLU A 50 -17.55 -0.86 -12.16
CA GLU A 50 -18.42 -1.42 -13.20
C GLU A 50 -18.53 -0.51 -14.43
N ARG A 51 -18.72 0.80 -14.22
CA ARG A 51 -18.73 1.81 -15.29
C ARG A 51 -17.40 1.90 -16.04
N SER A 52 -16.27 1.61 -15.38
CA SER A 52 -14.97 1.50 -16.06
C SER A 52 -14.84 0.25 -16.95
N GLY A 53 -15.84 -0.64 -16.92
CA GLY A 53 -15.87 -1.91 -17.64
C GLY A 53 -15.20 -3.07 -16.89
N LEU A 54 -15.00 -2.92 -15.58
CA LEU A 54 -14.42 -3.95 -14.72
C LEU A 54 -15.47 -4.44 -13.70
N LYS A 55 -15.61 -5.75 -13.56
CA LYS A 55 -16.43 -6.33 -12.50
C LYS A 55 -15.57 -6.62 -11.27
N VAL A 56 -16.16 -6.53 -10.08
CA VAL A 56 -15.43 -6.73 -8.80
C VAL A 56 -14.80 -8.12 -8.71
N ASP A 57 -15.43 -9.15 -9.26
CA ASP A 57 -14.90 -10.53 -9.29
C ASP A 57 -13.64 -10.68 -10.16
N LYS A 58 -13.43 -9.79 -11.14
CA LYS A 58 -12.19 -9.78 -11.92
C LYS A 58 -10.98 -9.43 -11.07
N LEU A 59 -11.15 -8.67 -9.99
CA LEU A 59 -10.05 -8.32 -9.08
C LEU A 59 -9.47 -9.55 -8.36
N ASP A 60 -10.24 -10.64 -8.23
CA ASP A 60 -9.76 -11.87 -7.60
C ASP A 60 -8.62 -12.54 -8.41
N HIS A 61 -8.50 -12.22 -9.72
CA HIS A 61 -7.41 -12.69 -10.56
C HIS A 61 -6.07 -12.02 -10.28
N LEU A 62 -6.07 -10.93 -9.49
CA LEU A 62 -4.87 -10.18 -9.12
C LEU A 62 -4.16 -10.75 -7.88
N ASN A 63 -4.65 -11.86 -7.30
CA ASN A 63 -4.02 -12.56 -6.17
C ASN A 63 -3.52 -11.60 -5.07
N ILE A 64 -4.42 -10.73 -4.59
CA ILE A 64 -4.04 -9.48 -3.94
C ILE A 64 -3.44 -9.69 -2.54
N ILE A 65 -2.38 -8.93 -2.22
CA ILE A 65 -1.92 -8.67 -0.84
C ILE A 65 -2.43 -7.29 -0.44
N HIS A 66 -3.23 -7.18 0.61
CA HIS A 66 -3.86 -5.92 1.02
C HIS A 66 -3.29 -5.42 2.33
N VAL A 67 -2.71 -4.21 2.34
CA VAL A 67 -1.96 -3.70 3.49
C VAL A 67 -2.51 -2.36 3.96
N THR A 68 -2.81 -2.27 5.26
CA THR A 68 -3.11 -1.02 5.96
C THR A 68 -2.20 -0.81 7.17
N GLY A 69 -2.41 0.27 7.92
CA GLY A 69 -1.60 0.71 9.04
C GLY A 69 -1.51 2.23 9.13
N THR A 70 -0.97 2.75 10.24
CA THR A 70 -0.71 4.19 10.38
C THR A 70 0.64 4.51 9.76
N LYS A 71 1.71 3.88 10.24
CA LYS A 71 3.08 4.03 9.72
C LYS A 71 3.61 2.71 9.19
N GLY A 72 4.42 2.76 8.13
CA GLY A 72 5.10 1.59 7.57
C GLY A 72 4.33 0.81 6.50
N LYS A 73 3.14 1.25 6.08
CA LYS A 73 2.36 0.63 4.97
C LYS A 73 3.18 0.53 3.68
N GLY A 74 3.55 1.67 3.11
CA GLY A 74 4.39 1.73 1.91
C GLY A 74 5.71 0.95 2.03
N SER A 75 6.40 1.03 3.18
CA SER A 75 7.62 0.24 3.42
C SER A 75 7.36 -1.28 3.43
N THR A 76 6.29 -1.72 4.11
CA THR A 76 5.87 -3.13 4.13
C THR A 76 5.55 -3.61 2.70
N CYS A 77 4.80 -2.80 1.94
CA CYS A 77 4.50 -3.11 0.54
C CYS A 77 5.76 -3.17 -0.33
N ALA A 78 6.71 -2.25 -0.14
CA ALA A 78 7.98 -2.23 -0.88
C ALA A 78 8.86 -3.45 -0.57
N PHE A 79 8.94 -3.86 0.70
CA PHE A 79 9.61 -5.11 1.07
C PHE A 79 8.91 -6.33 0.47
N THR A 80 7.58 -6.40 0.56
CA THR A 80 6.76 -7.50 0.01
C THR A 80 6.94 -7.62 -1.51
N GLU A 81 6.86 -6.49 -2.21
CA GLU A 81 7.09 -6.40 -3.66
C GLU A 81 8.50 -6.90 -4.00
N ARG A 82 9.52 -6.45 -3.27
CA ARG A 82 10.91 -6.84 -3.54
C ARG A 82 11.11 -8.34 -3.38
N ILE A 83 10.59 -8.92 -2.29
CA ILE A 83 10.67 -10.36 -2.03
C ILE A 83 10.01 -11.10 -3.18
N LEU A 84 8.74 -10.83 -3.48
CA LEU A 84 7.98 -11.62 -4.46
C LEU A 84 8.53 -11.44 -5.88
N ARG A 85 8.93 -10.23 -6.27
CA ARG A 85 9.61 -10.01 -7.55
C ARG A 85 10.92 -10.77 -7.66
N SER A 86 11.66 -10.91 -6.56
CA SER A 86 12.90 -11.67 -6.59
C SER A 86 12.67 -13.16 -6.87
N TYR A 87 11.50 -13.72 -6.52
CA TYR A 87 11.10 -15.07 -6.92
C TYR A 87 10.68 -15.19 -8.40
N GLY A 88 10.74 -14.10 -9.18
CA GLY A 88 10.41 -14.08 -10.60
C GLY A 88 8.96 -13.73 -10.92
N PHE A 89 8.14 -13.43 -9.91
CA PHE A 89 6.75 -13.01 -10.14
C PHE A 89 6.70 -11.61 -10.75
N ARG A 90 5.78 -11.43 -11.69
CA ARG A 90 5.41 -10.12 -12.23
C ARG A 90 4.52 -9.40 -11.22
N THR A 91 5.06 -8.41 -10.54
CA THR A 91 4.38 -7.69 -9.44
C THR A 91 3.69 -6.43 -9.94
N GLY A 92 2.46 -6.19 -9.47
CA GLY A 92 1.83 -4.88 -9.44
C GLY A 92 1.92 -4.29 -8.02
N PHE A 93 2.18 -3.00 -7.88
CA PHE A 93 2.18 -2.31 -6.59
C PHE A 93 1.44 -0.97 -6.70
N TYR A 94 0.34 -0.84 -5.95
CA TYR A 94 -0.40 0.40 -5.79
C TYR A 94 -0.08 1.07 -4.45
N SER A 95 0.33 2.33 -4.47
CA SER A 95 0.76 3.08 -3.28
C SER A 95 0.24 4.51 -3.23
N SER A 96 0.29 5.12 -2.05
CA SER A 96 -0.05 6.53 -1.87
C SER A 96 0.66 7.20 -0.68
N PRO A 97 0.94 8.52 -0.74
CA PRO A 97 0.96 9.38 -1.92
C PRO A 97 2.14 9.06 -2.87
N HIS A 98 2.27 9.81 -3.97
CA HIS A 98 3.55 9.87 -4.72
C HIS A 98 4.45 10.96 -4.15
N LEU A 99 5.75 10.84 -4.40
CA LEU A 99 6.76 11.83 -4.00
C LEU A 99 6.97 12.87 -5.11
N VAL A 100 7.20 12.45 -6.36
CA VAL A 100 7.52 13.36 -7.47
C VAL A 100 6.49 13.30 -8.58
N GLN A 101 6.04 12.10 -8.99
CA GLN A 101 5.12 11.94 -10.11
C GLN A 101 4.03 10.89 -9.85
N VAL A 102 2.83 11.12 -10.39
CA VAL A 102 1.67 10.26 -10.16
C VAL A 102 1.87 8.80 -10.54
N ARG A 103 2.71 8.52 -11.56
CA ARG A 103 3.04 7.16 -11.98
C ARG A 103 3.70 6.33 -10.87
N GLU A 104 4.31 6.95 -9.88
CA GLU A 104 4.88 6.24 -8.72
C GLU A 104 3.82 5.48 -7.92
N ARG A 105 2.56 5.92 -7.99
CA ARG A 105 1.43 5.22 -7.34
C ARG A 105 1.10 3.89 -8.00
N ILE A 106 1.49 3.66 -9.27
CA ILE A 106 1.19 2.44 -10.02
C ILE A 106 2.50 1.89 -10.58
N ARG A 107 3.05 0.88 -9.91
CA ARG A 107 4.34 0.27 -10.27
C ARG A 107 4.14 -1.14 -10.79
N ILE A 108 4.95 -1.51 -11.78
CA ILE A 108 5.08 -2.88 -12.28
C ILE A 108 6.54 -3.28 -12.15
N ASN A 109 6.81 -4.44 -11.57
CA ASN A 109 8.16 -4.96 -11.35
C ASN A 109 9.10 -3.96 -10.65
N GLY A 110 8.58 -3.26 -9.63
CA GLY A 110 9.31 -2.28 -8.87
C GLY A 110 9.51 -0.92 -9.56
N GLN A 111 9.05 -0.73 -10.80
CA GLN A 111 9.20 0.51 -11.55
C GLN A 111 7.87 1.23 -11.76
N PRO A 112 7.80 2.57 -11.65
CA PRO A 112 6.62 3.33 -12.07
C PRO A 112 6.22 2.98 -13.51
N ILE A 113 4.92 2.81 -13.78
CA ILE A 113 4.43 2.52 -15.13
C ILE A 113 4.90 3.58 -16.14
N GLY A 114 5.23 3.19 -17.38
CA GLY A 114 5.65 4.12 -18.45
C GLY A 114 4.63 5.22 -18.75
N LYS A 115 5.08 6.36 -19.28
CA LYS A 115 4.21 7.52 -19.58
C LYS A 115 3.14 7.16 -20.62
N GLU A 116 3.55 6.41 -21.64
CA GLU A 116 2.70 5.98 -22.76
C GLU A 116 1.63 5.00 -22.28
N LEU A 117 2.03 4.02 -21.46
CA LEU A 117 1.09 3.07 -20.85
C LEU A 117 0.13 3.77 -19.88
N PHE A 118 0.63 4.69 -19.06
CA PHE A 118 -0.21 5.49 -18.17
C PHE A 118 -1.28 6.25 -18.97
N ALA A 119 -0.88 7.01 -19.99
CA ALA A 119 -1.80 7.78 -20.83
C ALA A 119 -2.83 6.85 -21.52
N LYS A 120 -2.36 5.76 -22.14
CA LYS A 120 -3.23 4.76 -22.78
C LYS A 120 -4.31 4.25 -21.83
N TYR A 121 -3.93 3.77 -20.65
CA TYR A 121 -4.86 3.19 -19.69
C TYR A 121 -5.73 4.26 -19.01
N PHE A 122 -5.18 5.45 -18.76
CA PHE A 122 -5.91 6.59 -18.25
C PHE A 122 -7.10 6.91 -19.17
N TRP A 123 -6.86 7.11 -20.46
CA TRP A 123 -7.92 7.50 -21.39
C TRP A 123 -8.95 6.39 -21.64
N GLN A 124 -8.55 5.11 -21.55
CA GLN A 124 -9.49 4.00 -21.59
C GLN A 124 -10.46 4.01 -20.40
N VAL A 125 -9.95 4.22 -19.19
CA VAL A 125 -10.76 4.24 -17.96
C VAL A 125 -11.58 5.53 -17.87
N TYR A 126 -10.94 6.68 -18.10
CA TYR A 126 -11.56 7.99 -18.07
C TYR A 126 -12.69 8.11 -19.09
N GLY A 127 -12.44 7.70 -20.35
CA GLY A 127 -13.45 7.76 -21.41
C GLY A 127 -14.72 7.01 -21.05
N ARG A 128 -14.60 5.77 -20.56
CA ARG A 128 -15.76 4.95 -20.15
C ARG A 128 -16.54 5.55 -18.99
N LEU A 129 -15.83 6.06 -17.98
CA LEU A 129 -16.45 6.74 -16.84
C LEU A 129 -17.16 8.02 -17.29
N TYR A 130 -16.52 8.81 -18.15
CA TYR A 130 -17.06 10.07 -18.64
C TYR A 130 -18.30 9.87 -19.52
N GLU A 131 -18.28 8.90 -20.44
CA GLU A 131 -19.42 8.55 -21.30
C GLU A 131 -20.66 8.13 -20.52
N THR A 132 -20.47 7.55 -19.33
CA THR A 132 -21.56 7.05 -18.49
C THR A 132 -21.93 8.01 -17.36
N LYS A 133 -21.41 9.25 -17.36
CA LYS A 133 -21.58 10.16 -16.22
C LYS A 133 -22.96 10.79 -16.07
N ASP A 134 -23.67 10.95 -17.18
CA ASP A 134 -24.99 11.58 -17.18
C ASP A 134 -26.11 10.52 -17.07
N VAL A 135 -25.74 9.23 -17.01
CA VAL A 135 -26.67 8.11 -16.82
C VAL A 135 -26.86 7.86 -15.33
N ASN A 136 -28.11 7.87 -14.85
CA ASN A 136 -28.49 7.60 -13.45
C ASN A 136 -27.76 8.48 -12.41
N ASP A 137 -27.66 9.80 -12.64
CA ASP A 137 -26.96 10.75 -11.75
C ASP A 137 -25.48 10.37 -11.47
N GLY A 138 -24.83 9.71 -12.43
CA GLY A 138 -23.53 9.08 -12.24
C GLY A 138 -22.33 10.05 -12.24
N GLU A 139 -21.92 10.64 -11.13
CA GLU A 139 -20.74 11.53 -11.10
C GLU A 139 -19.41 10.86 -11.55
N MET A 140 -18.37 11.68 -11.81
CA MET A 140 -17.01 11.18 -11.98
C MET A 140 -16.41 10.77 -10.62
N PRO A 141 -15.64 9.67 -10.53
CA PRO A 141 -14.95 9.34 -9.29
C PRO A 141 -13.90 10.40 -8.95
N GLY A 142 -13.85 10.81 -7.69
CA GLY A 142 -12.78 11.68 -7.19
C GLY A 142 -11.39 11.04 -7.36
N TYR A 143 -10.35 11.88 -7.33
CA TYR A 143 -8.96 11.58 -7.67
C TYR A 143 -8.45 10.22 -7.16
N PHE A 144 -8.63 9.93 -5.87
CA PHE A 144 -8.13 8.68 -5.28
C PHE A 144 -8.92 7.45 -5.74
N ARG A 145 -10.25 7.55 -5.86
CA ARG A 145 -11.11 6.46 -6.37
C ARG A 145 -10.76 6.14 -7.83
N PHE A 146 -10.59 7.19 -8.65
CA PHE A 146 -10.18 7.04 -10.04
C PHE A 146 -8.84 6.33 -10.18
N LEU A 147 -7.82 6.75 -9.41
CA LEU A 147 -6.49 6.12 -9.46
C LEU A 147 -6.51 4.66 -9.00
N THR A 148 -7.33 4.32 -8.02
CA THR A 148 -7.51 2.93 -7.59
C THR A 148 -8.12 2.07 -8.71
N ILE A 149 -9.13 2.58 -9.41
CA ILE A 149 -9.71 1.90 -10.60
C ILE A 149 -8.66 1.75 -11.70
N LEU A 150 -7.91 2.81 -11.98
CA LEU A 150 -6.85 2.80 -12.98
C LEU A 150 -5.77 1.76 -12.63
N ALA A 151 -5.36 1.66 -11.36
CA ALA A 151 -4.39 0.67 -10.92
C ALA A 151 -4.88 -0.76 -11.15
N PHE A 152 -6.14 -1.07 -10.79
CA PHE A 152 -6.73 -2.38 -11.07
C PHE A 152 -6.79 -2.69 -12.57
N HIS A 153 -7.21 -1.71 -13.39
CA HIS A 153 -7.23 -1.86 -14.84
C HIS A 153 -5.83 -2.16 -15.39
N VAL A 154 -4.84 -1.36 -14.98
CA VAL A 154 -3.44 -1.56 -15.37
C VAL A 154 -2.98 -2.97 -15.01
N PHE A 155 -3.16 -3.42 -13.76
CA PHE A 155 -2.66 -4.71 -13.31
C PHE A 155 -3.32 -5.89 -14.04
N LEU A 156 -4.61 -5.78 -14.37
CA LEU A 156 -5.32 -6.79 -15.18
C LEU A 156 -4.83 -6.80 -16.63
N GLN A 157 -4.70 -5.63 -17.27
CA GLN A 157 -4.24 -5.53 -18.67
C GLN A 157 -2.78 -5.98 -18.82
N GLU A 158 -1.96 -5.59 -17.86
CA GLU A 158 -0.56 -5.96 -17.74
C GLU A 158 -0.39 -7.31 -17.04
N LYS A 159 -1.44 -8.14 -16.89
CA LYS A 159 -1.37 -9.54 -16.48
C LYS A 159 -0.32 -9.81 -15.37
N VAL A 160 -0.37 -9.03 -14.29
CA VAL A 160 0.53 -9.24 -13.16
C VAL A 160 0.16 -10.56 -12.46
N ASP A 161 1.16 -11.24 -11.91
CA ASP A 161 0.94 -12.47 -11.15
C ASP A 161 0.30 -12.17 -9.78
N LEU A 162 0.62 -11.00 -9.23
CA LEU A 162 -0.02 -10.48 -8.03
C LEU A 162 -0.03 -8.94 -7.99
N ALA A 163 -0.94 -8.38 -7.21
CA ALA A 163 -0.95 -6.97 -6.85
C ALA A 163 -0.81 -6.77 -5.34
N ILE A 164 0.16 -5.95 -4.93
CA ILE A 164 0.30 -5.44 -3.57
C ILE A 164 -0.45 -4.09 -3.51
N ILE A 165 -1.49 -4.01 -2.69
CA ILE A 165 -2.37 -2.85 -2.61
C ILE A 165 -2.21 -2.20 -1.24
N GLU A 166 -1.67 -0.98 -1.23
CA GLU A 166 -1.68 -0.12 -0.06
C GLU A 166 -3.03 0.58 0.10
N VAL A 167 -3.61 0.49 1.29
CA VAL A 167 -4.77 1.28 1.69
C VAL A 167 -4.40 2.75 1.80
N GLY A 168 -5.25 3.63 1.27
CA GLY A 168 -5.09 5.08 1.41
C GLY A 168 -5.26 5.52 2.86
N ILE A 169 -6.50 5.54 3.35
CA ILE A 169 -6.82 6.00 4.71
C ILE A 169 -7.79 5.02 5.37
N GLY A 170 -7.52 4.65 6.62
CA GLY A 170 -8.38 3.73 7.37
C GLY A 170 -8.25 2.29 6.91
N GLY A 171 -9.33 1.72 6.36
CA GLY A 171 -9.38 0.34 5.89
C GLY A 171 -10.82 -0.07 5.54
N ALA A 172 -11.70 -0.08 6.54
CA ALA A 172 -13.09 -0.53 6.42
C ALA A 172 -13.83 0.13 5.25
N TYR A 173 -13.68 1.45 5.10
CA TYR A 173 -14.36 2.24 4.08
C TYR A 173 -13.41 2.85 3.04
N ASP A 174 -12.16 2.40 3.00
CA ASP A 174 -11.22 2.84 1.97
C ASP A 174 -11.66 2.29 0.60
N CYS A 175 -11.49 3.08 -0.46
CA CYS A 175 -11.91 2.66 -1.80
C CYS A 175 -11.20 1.41 -2.33
N THR A 176 -10.04 1.04 -1.78
CA THR A 176 -9.37 -0.23 -2.09
C THR A 176 -10.13 -1.43 -1.48
N ASN A 177 -10.95 -1.25 -0.44
CA ASN A 177 -11.64 -2.32 0.26
C ASN A 177 -12.87 -2.90 -0.47
N ILE A 178 -13.02 -2.58 -1.76
CA ILE A 178 -13.85 -3.37 -2.69
C ILE A 178 -13.23 -4.73 -3.01
N ILE A 179 -11.96 -4.94 -2.66
CA ILE A 179 -11.29 -6.24 -2.72
C ILE A 179 -12.04 -7.23 -1.84
N ARG A 180 -12.52 -8.33 -2.43
CA ARG A 180 -13.35 -9.32 -1.74
C ARG A 180 -12.52 -10.45 -1.15
N ARG A 181 -11.53 -10.93 -1.91
CA ARG A 181 -10.75 -12.14 -1.60
C ARG A 181 -9.24 -11.87 -1.77
N PRO A 182 -8.64 -11.01 -0.93
CA PRO A 182 -7.19 -10.95 -0.87
C PRO A 182 -6.65 -12.30 -0.40
N TRP A 183 -5.42 -12.61 -0.80
CA TRP A 183 -4.75 -13.84 -0.41
C TRP A 183 -4.20 -13.78 1.01
N VAL A 184 -3.83 -12.57 1.45
CA VAL A 184 -3.38 -12.28 2.81
C VAL A 184 -3.55 -10.77 3.08
N CYS A 185 -3.90 -10.42 4.32
CA CYS A 185 -4.02 -9.05 4.78
C CYS A 185 -2.91 -8.68 5.77
N GLY A 186 -2.40 -7.44 5.70
CA GLY A 186 -1.36 -6.93 6.59
C GLY A 186 -1.76 -5.63 7.29
N ILE A 187 -1.50 -5.53 8.60
CA ILE A 187 -1.65 -4.30 9.37
C ILE A 187 -0.28 -3.90 9.94
N SER A 188 0.32 -2.84 9.39
CA SER A 188 1.55 -2.26 9.92
C SER A 188 1.30 -1.48 11.21
N SER A 189 2.32 -0.81 11.74
CA SER A 189 2.24 -0.10 13.02
C SER A 189 1.05 0.88 13.11
N LEU A 190 0.27 0.77 14.19
CA LEU A 190 -0.84 1.66 14.52
C LEU A 190 -0.38 2.83 15.39
N GLY A 191 -1.06 3.95 15.20
CA GLY A 191 -0.80 5.19 15.91
C GLY A 191 -1.94 6.17 15.65
N ILE A 192 -2.08 7.14 16.56
CA ILE A 192 -3.03 8.25 16.42
C ILE A 192 -2.62 9.08 15.20
N ASP A 193 -3.48 9.10 14.20
CA ASP A 193 -3.29 9.81 12.93
C ASP A 193 -4.65 9.96 12.25
N HIS A 194 -4.83 11.00 11.44
CA HIS A 194 -6.08 11.31 10.75
C HIS A 194 -7.32 11.28 11.66
N THR A 195 -7.23 11.85 12.87
CA THR A 195 -8.27 11.76 13.91
C THR A 195 -9.63 12.28 13.48
N GLN A 196 -9.66 13.25 12.56
CA GLN A 196 -10.89 13.79 11.96
C GLN A 196 -11.66 12.74 11.15
N LEU A 197 -10.96 11.77 10.54
CA LEU A 197 -11.53 10.73 9.67
C LEU A 197 -11.72 9.40 10.40
N LEU A 198 -10.74 8.99 11.20
CA LEU A 198 -10.68 7.64 11.79
C LEU A 198 -11.13 7.58 13.25
N GLY A 199 -11.38 8.74 13.86
CA GLY A 199 -11.62 8.85 15.29
C GLY A 199 -10.35 9.23 16.06
N ASP A 200 -10.57 9.73 17.26
CA ASP A 200 -9.59 10.29 18.19
C ASP A 200 -8.97 9.25 19.15
N THR A 201 -9.39 7.98 19.07
CA THR A 201 -8.90 6.92 19.95
C THR A 201 -8.24 5.79 19.17
N MET A 202 -7.34 5.06 19.84
CA MET A 202 -6.61 3.94 19.24
C MET A 202 -7.56 2.81 18.79
N GLU A 203 -8.64 2.59 19.53
CA GLU A 203 -9.67 1.59 19.27
C GLU A 203 -10.42 1.90 17.98
N LYS A 204 -10.85 3.16 17.78
CA LYS A 204 -11.54 3.58 16.55
C LYS A 204 -10.64 3.40 15.32
N ILE A 205 -9.35 3.75 15.47
CA ILE A 205 -8.34 3.57 14.41
C ILE A 205 -8.09 2.09 14.11
N ALA A 206 -7.96 1.26 15.15
CA ALA A 206 -7.79 -0.18 15.01
C ALA A 206 -9.02 -0.83 14.35
N TRP A 207 -10.23 -0.41 14.72
CA TRP A 207 -11.48 -0.91 14.13
C TRP A 207 -11.55 -0.62 12.63
N GLN A 208 -11.23 0.62 12.24
CA GLN A 208 -11.16 1.03 10.83
C GLN A 208 -10.15 0.19 10.06
N LYS A 209 -8.96 -0.04 10.62
CA LYS A 209 -7.89 -0.79 9.94
C LYS A 209 -8.16 -2.28 9.87
N GLY A 210 -8.75 -2.87 10.92
CA GLY A 210 -9.24 -4.25 10.91
C GLY A 210 -10.34 -4.51 9.88
N GLY A 211 -10.94 -3.46 9.31
CA GLY A 211 -11.94 -3.60 8.25
C GLY A 211 -11.44 -4.12 6.90
N ILE A 212 -10.12 -4.28 6.71
CA ILE A 212 -9.60 -4.98 5.53
C ILE A 212 -9.60 -6.51 5.69
N PHE A 213 -9.83 -7.03 6.91
CA PHE A 213 -9.93 -8.47 7.11
C PHE A 213 -11.11 -9.05 6.33
N LYS A 214 -10.96 -10.30 5.89
CA LYS A 214 -11.98 -11.02 5.10
C LYS A 214 -12.13 -12.44 5.64
N PRO A 215 -13.34 -13.02 5.61
CA PRO A 215 -13.57 -14.37 6.12
C PRO A 215 -12.62 -15.40 5.52
N GLY A 216 -11.98 -16.21 6.36
CA GLY A 216 -11.03 -17.26 5.95
C GLY A 216 -9.72 -16.77 5.32
N VAL A 217 -9.48 -15.45 5.26
CA VAL A 217 -8.22 -14.89 4.73
C VAL A 217 -7.23 -14.67 5.87
N PRO A 218 -6.01 -15.23 5.82
CA PRO A 218 -5.03 -15.00 6.87
C PRO A 218 -4.64 -13.53 6.98
N ALA A 219 -4.49 -13.05 8.21
CA ALA A 219 -4.09 -11.69 8.51
C ALA A 219 -2.88 -11.66 9.44
N PHE A 220 -1.98 -10.71 9.20
CA PHE A 220 -0.79 -10.47 10.00
C PHE A 220 -0.73 -9.02 10.48
N THR A 221 -0.22 -8.83 11.68
CA THR A 221 0.04 -7.52 12.26
C THR A 221 1.40 -7.50 12.94
N VAL A 222 1.95 -6.31 13.17
CA VAL A 222 3.12 -6.14 14.04
C VAL A 222 2.66 -5.96 15.49
N LYS A 223 3.59 -5.92 16.46
CA LYS A 223 3.23 -5.58 17.85
C LYS A 223 2.54 -4.20 17.88
N GLN A 224 1.38 -4.14 18.54
CA GLN A 224 0.57 -2.93 18.69
C GLN A 224 0.42 -2.56 20.18
N PRO A 225 -0.03 -1.33 20.51
CA PRO A 225 -0.59 -1.04 21.82
C PRO A 225 -1.73 -2.02 22.16
N GLU A 226 -1.90 -2.30 23.46
CA GLU A 226 -2.82 -3.35 23.92
C GLU A 226 -4.27 -3.06 23.51
N GLU A 227 -4.70 -1.79 23.59
CA GLU A 227 -6.06 -1.39 23.23
C GLU A 227 -6.34 -1.59 21.73
N ALA A 228 -5.33 -1.31 20.89
CA ALA A 228 -5.40 -1.59 19.46
C ALA A 228 -5.41 -3.09 19.16
N MET A 229 -4.56 -3.85 19.85
CA MET A 229 -4.42 -5.29 19.63
C MET A 229 -5.70 -6.04 20.00
N MET A 230 -6.36 -5.65 21.09
CA MET A 230 -7.65 -6.21 21.52
C MET A 230 -8.70 -6.03 20.43
N VAL A 231 -8.86 -4.81 19.91
CA VAL A 231 -9.81 -4.52 18.83
C VAL A 231 -9.49 -5.32 17.57
N LEU A 232 -8.22 -5.44 17.18
CA LEU A 232 -7.85 -6.24 16.01
C LEU A 232 -8.20 -7.73 16.19
N LYS A 233 -7.99 -8.29 17.38
CA LYS A 233 -8.36 -9.68 17.70
C LYS A 233 -9.88 -9.89 17.65
N ASP A 234 -10.65 -8.97 18.24
CA ASP A 234 -12.11 -9.03 18.21
C ASP A 234 -12.64 -8.95 16.78
N ARG A 235 -12.11 -8.01 15.97
CA ARG A 235 -12.45 -7.89 14.55
C ARG A 235 -12.14 -9.15 13.76
N ALA A 236 -10.98 -9.76 14.00
CA ALA A 236 -10.60 -11.01 13.34
C ALA A 236 -11.54 -12.16 13.70
N LYS A 237 -11.94 -12.25 14.98
CA LYS A 237 -12.91 -13.23 15.48
C LYS A 237 -14.30 -13.02 14.86
N GLU A 238 -14.81 -11.79 14.85
CA GLU A 238 -16.09 -11.42 14.24
C GLU A 238 -16.16 -11.75 12.74
N ILE A 239 -15.07 -11.48 12.02
CA ILE A 239 -14.99 -11.71 10.57
C ILE A 239 -14.72 -13.18 10.24
N GLY A 240 -14.24 -13.97 11.20
CA GLY A 240 -13.87 -15.37 10.98
C GLY A 240 -12.57 -15.51 10.20
N CYS A 241 -11.53 -14.77 10.57
CA CYS A 241 -10.20 -14.86 9.98
C CYS A 241 -9.12 -15.10 11.05
N SER A 242 -8.00 -15.72 10.67
CA SER A 242 -6.85 -15.82 11.56
C SER A 242 -6.10 -14.49 11.61
N LEU A 243 -5.72 -14.04 12.80
CA LEU A 243 -4.83 -12.90 13.00
C LEU A 243 -3.61 -13.33 13.80
N GLN A 244 -2.43 -13.06 13.26
CA GLN A 244 -1.15 -13.40 13.90
C GLN A 244 -0.27 -12.17 14.05
N VAL A 245 0.44 -12.11 15.18
CA VAL A 245 1.47 -11.09 15.41
C VAL A 245 2.79 -11.62 14.84
N CYS A 246 3.44 -10.81 14.01
CA CYS A 246 4.70 -11.19 13.40
C CYS A 246 5.81 -11.27 14.49
N PRO A 247 6.73 -12.23 14.39
CA PRO A 247 7.87 -12.31 15.28
C PRO A 247 8.83 -11.11 15.08
N GLY A 248 9.78 -10.94 16.01
CA GLY A 248 10.86 -9.99 15.83
C GLY A 248 11.72 -10.35 14.61
N LEU A 249 12.31 -9.36 13.95
CA LEU A 249 13.12 -9.64 12.75
C LEU A 249 14.32 -10.55 13.06
N MET A 250 14.84 -10.49 14.29
CA MET A 250 15.96 -11.34 14.74
C MET A 250 15.53 -12.75 15.15
N ASP A 251 14.23 -13.01 15.25
CA ASP A 251 13.70 -14.32 15.65
C ASP A 251 13.53 -15.26 14.44
N TYR A 252 13.75 -14.76 13.22
CA TYR A 252 13.71 -15.57 12.01
C TYR A 252 15.00 -16.38 11.86
N ASP A 253 14.85 -17.69 11.68
CA ASP A 253 15.96 -18.53 11.27
C ASP A 253 16.28 -18.27 9.79
N THR A 254 17.55 -17.97 9.50
CA THR A 254 17.99 -17.68 8.13
C THR A 254 19.28 -18.41 7.83
N ASP A 255 19.29 -19.20 6.76
CA ASP A 255 20.48 -19.90 6.24
C ASP A 255 21.64 -18.96 5.83
N GLY A 256 21.43 -17.63 5.89
CA GLY A 256 22.25 -16.63 5.23
C GLY A 256 22.95 -15.62 6.14
N GLY A 257 22.85 -15.77 7.47
CA GLY A 257 23.36 -14.78 8.43
C GLY A 257 22.38 -13.63 8.69
N PRO A 258 22.82 -12.55 9.38
CA PRO A 258 21.90 -11.49 9.84
C PRO A 258 21.12 -10.83 8.70
N ILE A 259 19.87 -10.45 8.98
CA ILE A 259 18.99 -9.77 8.03
C ILE A 259 19.37 -8.30 7.95
N TRP A 260 19.84 -7.88 6.77
CA TRP A 260 20.10 -6.47 6.45
C TRP A 260 18.95 -5.89 5.62
N LEU A 261 18.53 -4.68 5.96
CA LEU A 261 17.44 -3.98 5.29
C LEU A 261 17.99 -2.87 4.39
N GLY A 262 17.40 -2.69 3.22
CA GLY A 262 17.71 -1.57 2.31
C GLY A 262 17.10 -0.25 2.76
N LEU A 263 16.10 -0.30 3.64
CA LEU A 263 15.51 0.87 4.28
C LEU A 263 16.11 1.04 5.68
N ALA A 264 16.68 2.21 5.95
CA ALA A 264 17.32 2.51 7.23
C ALA A 264 16.29 2.83 8.33
N GLY A 265 16.73 2.69 9.59
CA GLY A 265 15.95 2.99 10.79
C GLY A 265 15.32 1.75 11.44
N GLN A 266 15.38 1.69 12.77
CA GLN A 266 14.87 0.55 13.56
C GLN A 266 13.39 0.26 13.33
N HIS A 267 12.60 1.30 13.06
CA HIS A 267 11.17 1.18 12.77
C HIS A 267 10.86 0.41 11.47
N GLN A 268 11.85 0.14 10.62
CA GLN A 268 11.69 -0.69 9.42
C GLN A 268 11.71 -2.20 9.74
N GLN A 269 12.29 -2.62 10.86
CA GLN A 269 12.33 -4.03 11.26
C GLN A 269 10.94 -4.69 11.36
N PRO A 270 9.95 -4.11 12.05
CA PRO A 270 8.61 -4.67 12.06
C PRO A 270 7.94 -4.64 10.67
N ASN A 271 8.24 -3.66 9.81
CA ASN A 271 7.72 -3.62 8.43
C ASN A 271 8.29 -4.76 7.57
N ALA A 272 9.58 -5.06 7.73
CA ALA A 272 10.24 -6.17 7.06
C ALA A 272 9.72 -7.53 7.56
N SER A 273 9.54 -7.68 8.88
CA SER A 273 8.94 -8.89 9.46
C SER A 273 7.52 -9.13 8.93
N LEU A 274 6.70 -8.09 8.88
CA LEU A 274 5.36 -8.18 8.29
C LEU A 274 5.44 -8.58 6.80
N ALA A 275 6.33 -7.97 6.02
CA ALA A 275 6.51 -8.31 4.62
C ALA A 275 6.94 -9.77 4.40
N LEU A 276 7.79 -10.33 5.28
CA LEU A 276 8.19 -11.73 5.24
C LEU A 276 6.99 -12.66 5.42
N GLN A 277 6.16 -12.43 6.45
CA GLN A 277 4.95 -13.23 6.70
C GLN A 277 3.93 -13.13 5.56
N LEU A 278 3.70 -11.92 5.03
CA LEU A 278 2.80 -11.70 3.89
C LEU A 278 3.30 -12.45 2.65
N SER A 279 4.58 -12.33 2.32
CA SER A 279 5.17 -12.98 1.15
C SER A 279 5.15 -14.49 1.29
N HIS A 280 5.52 -15.01 2.46
CA HIS A 280 5.51 -16.45 2.75
C HIS A 280 4.12 -17.06 2.59
N THR A 281 3.13 -16.46 3.26
CA THR A 281 1.75 -16.94 3.23
C THR A 281 1.18 -16.89 1.82
N TRP A 282 1.45 -15.83 1.07
CA TRP A 282 1.04 -15.72 -0.32
C TRP A 282 1.64 -16.83 -1.18
N MET A 283 2.94 -17.09 -1.06
CA MET A 283 3.62 -18.16 -1.81
C MET A 283 3.10 -19.55 -1.43
N GLN A 284 2.91 -19.83 -0.14
CA GLN A 284 2.34 -21.10 0.31
C GLN A 284 0.96 -21.34 -0.30
N ARG A 285 0.08 -20.34 -0.25
CA ARG A 285 -1.25 -20.42 -0.89
C ARG A 285 -1.18 -20.59 -2.40
N ARG A 286 -0.10 -20.13 -3.04
CA ARG A 286 0.10 -20.28 -4.49
C ARG A 286 0.48 -21.70 -4.86
N CYS A 287 1.30 -22.34 -4.02
CA CYS A 287 1.85 -23.67 -4.22
C CYS A 287 0.93 -24.80 -3.72
N LEU A 288 0.00 -24.52 -2.81
CA LEU A 288 -0.96 -25.51 -2.34
C LEU A 288 -2.02 -25.81 -3.43
N PRO A 289 -2.17 -27.06 -3.89
CA PRO A 289 -3.26 -27.42 -4.79
C PRO A 289 -4.58 -27.25 -4.04
N GLY A 290 -5.44 -26.34 -4.51
CA GLY A 290 -6.72 -26.07 -3.88
C GLY A 290 -7.60 -27.31 -3.85
N LYS A 291 -7.90 -27.85 -2.66
CA LYS A 291 -9.07 -28.72 -2.48
C LYS A 291 -10.31 -27.82 -2.53
N LYS A 292 -11.10 -27.94 -3.60
CA LYS A 292 -12.46 -27.39 -3.61
C LYS A 292 -13.28 -28.18 -2.59
N SER A 293 -13.77 -27.53 -1.53
CA SER A 293 -14.87 -28.09 -0.76
C SER A 293 -16.15 -28.06 -1.63
N SER A 294 -17.09 -28.95 -1.33
CA SER A 294 -18.39 -29.06 -2.02
C SER A 294 -19.25 -27.79 -1.96
N ASP A 295 -18.92 -26.84 -1.08
CA ASP A 295 -19.69 -25.61 -0.85
C ASP A 295 -19.07 -24.36 -1.50
N GLY A 296 -18.02 -24.51 -2.33
CA GLY A 296 -17.35 -23.38 -2.99
C GLY A 296 -16.54 -22.48 -2.05
N LEU A 297 -16.44 -22.82 -0.77
CA LEU A 297 -15.52 -22.22 0.19
C LEU A 297 -14.17 -22.96 0.13
N PHE A 298 -13.07 -22.24 -0.09
CA PHE A 298 -11.75 -22.84 0.11
C PHE A 298 -11.51 -23.00 1.61
N SER A 299 -11.54 -24.23 2.13
CA SER A 299 -11.08 -24.51 3.49
C SER A 299 -9.56 -24.60 3.50
N TYR A 300 -8.91 -23.59 4.10
CA TYR A 300 -7.47 -23.60 4.37
C TYR A 300 -7.22 -24.12 5.80
N GLU A 301 -7.79 -25.28 6.14
CA GLU A 301 -7.72 -25.87 7.49
C GLU A 301 -6.33 -26.38 7.87
N THR A 302 -5.35 -26.35 6.98
CA THR A 302 -3.96 -26.57 7.39
C THR A 302 -3.45 -25.31 8.07
N ILE A 303 -3.54 -25.34 9.39
CA ILE A 303 -3.14 -24.28 10.32
C ILE A 303 -1.79 -23.70 9.90
N LEU A 304 -1.83 -22.50 9.32
CA LEU A 304 -0.68 -21.65 9.05
C LEU A 304 -0.16 -21.17 10.42
N HIS A 305 0.58 -22.00 11.15
CA HIS A 305 1.33 -21.50 12.29
C HIS A 305 2.46 -20.60 11.76
N PRO A 306 2.66 -19.40 12.34
CA PRO A 306 3.82 -18.59 12.01
C PRO A 306 5.01 -19.38 12.52
N THR A 307 5.73 -20.00 11.60
CA THR A 307 6.92 -20.76 11.95
C THR A 307 8.08 -19.79 11.90
N ASN A 308 8.68 -19.53 13.06
CA ASN A 308 9.95 -18.79 13.13
C ASN A 308 11.08 -19.54 12.39
N HIS A 309 10.85 -20.82 12.08
CA HIS A 309 11.75 -21.73 11.36
C HIS A 309 11.57 -21.72 9.83
N VAL A 310 10.92 -20.70 9.26
CA VAL A 310 10.82 -20.58 7.80
C VAL A 310 12.14 -20.07 7.25
N ILE A 311 12.84 -20.93 6.52
CA ILE A 311 14.01 -20.52 5.74
C ILE A 311 13.56 -19.60 4.61
N PHE A 312 13.80 -18.31 4.77
CA PHE A 312 13.59 -17.33 3.72
C PHE A 312 14.79 -17.29 2.78
N GLN A 313 14.77 -18.13 1.74
CA GLN A 313 15.85 -18.21 0.73
C GLN A 313 16.19 -16.83 0.11
N ARG A 314 15.21 -15.93 0.03
CA ARG A 314 15.38 -14.58 -0.53
C ARG A 314 15.33 -13.45 0.50
N VAL A 315 15.60 -13.73 1.77
CA VAL A 315 15.66 -12.68 2.81
C VAL A 315 16.71 -11.62 2.52
N LYS A 316 17.82 -12.01 1.86
CA LYS A 316 18.88 -11.09 1.41
C LYS A 316 18.39 -10.03 0.43
N GLU A 317 17.24 -10.25 -0.22
CA GLU A 317 16.66 -9.28 -1.14
C GLU A 317 16.03 -8.08 -0.42
N LEU A 318 15.73 -8.19 0.88
CA LEU A 318 15.33 -7.06 1.73
C LEU A 318 16.39 -5.95 1.74
N PHE A 319 17.69 -6.31 1.63
CA PHE A 319 18.79 -5.34 1.54
C PHE A 319 18.71 -4.47 0.27
N LYS A 320 18.09 -4.98 -0.80
CA LYS A 320 17.95 -4.29 -2.08
C LYS A 320 16.62 -3.55 -2.21
N THR A 321 15.83 -3.46 -1.14
CA THR A 321 14.59 -2.69 -1.14
C THR A 321 14.89 -1.21 -1.11
N GLU A 322 14.36 -0.47 -2.07
CA GLU A 322 14.42 0.98 -2.14
C GLU A 322 13.00 1.56 -2.06
N TRP A 323 12.84 2.63 -1.28
CA TRP A 323 11.59 3.36 -1.20
C TRP A 323 11.89 4.87 -1.10
N PRO A 324 11.81 5.61 -2.22
CA PRO A 324 12.18 7.02 -2.26
C PRO A 324 11.45 7.85 -1.20
N GLY A 325 12.19 8.75 -0.56
CA GLY A 325 11.68 9.59 0.53
C GLY A 325 11.47 8.88 1.87
N ARG A 326 11.98 7.65 2.06
CA ARG A 326 12.09 6.99 3.39
C ARG A 326 13.52 6.75 3.77
N ASN A 327 14.01 7.50 4.74
CA ASN A 327 15.36 7.43 5.27
C ASN A 327 16.39 7.32 4.14
N GLN A 328 16.22 8.14 3.11
CA GLN A 328 16.95 8.03 1.86
C GLN A 328 18.16 8.95 1.90
N THR A 329 19.34 8.38 1.70
CA THR A 329 20.58 9.13 1.57
C THR A 329 20.98 9.21 0.09
N LEU A 330 21.14 10.42 -0.44
CA LEU A 330 21.58 10.66 -1.81
C LEU A 330 22.90 11.43 -1.79
N LYS A 331 23.85 11.04 -2.64
CA LYS A 331 25.13 11.73 -2.79
C LYS A 331 25.22 12.40 -4.15
N HIS A 332 25.54 13.68 -4.17
CA HIS A 332 25.80 14.45 -5.39
C HIS A 332 27.09 15.24 -5.23
N GLY A 333 28.17 14.77 -5.87
CA GLY A 333 29.51 15.31 -5.65
C GLY A 333 29.94 15.21 -4.18
N GLN A 334 30.24 16.36 -3.58
CA GLN A 334 30.63 16.48 -2.16
C GLN A 334 29.43 16.64 -1.20
N ILE A 335 28.22 16.80 -1.73
CA ILE A 335 27.01 17.02 -0.93
C ILE A 335 26.33 15.68 -0.67
N THR A 336 25.95 15.45 0.58
CA THR A 336 25.09 14.33 0.99
C THR A 336 23.75 14.86 1.46
N TYR A 337 22.69 14.44 0.78
CA TYR A 337 21.30 14.75 1.09
C TYR A 337 20.68 13.61 1.90
N PHE A 338 20.01 13.97 2.99
CA PHE A 338 19.22 13.05 3.81
C PHE A 338 17.76 13.44 3.66
N LEU A 339 16.97 12.58 3.02
CA LEU A 339 15.58 12.83 2.65
C LEU A 339 14.64 11.89 3.42
N ASP A 340 13.63 12.46 4.07
CA ASP A 340 12.56 11.67 4.69
C ASP A 340 11.21 12.40 4.63
N GLY A 341 10.13 11.64 4.43
CA GLY A 341 8.75 12.12 4.45
C GLY A 341 8.05 11.99 5.81
N ALA A 342 8.78 12.13 6.92
CA ALA A 342 8.24 12.15 8.27
C ALA A 342 7.40 13.41 8.51
N HIS A 343 6.28 13.22 9.19
CA HIS A 343 5.29 14.28 9.33
C HIS A 343 4.44 14.23 10.61
N THR A 344 4.61 13.19 11.43
CA THR A 344 4.09 13.18 12.81
C THR A 344 5.23 13.30 13.79
N MET A 345 4.97 13.79 15.00
CA MET A 345 5.98 13.91 16.06
C MET A 345 6.81 12.62 16.23
N ARG A 346 6.15 11.46 16.30
CA ARG A 346 6.83 10.16 16.43
C ARG A 346 7.72 9.84 15.23
N SER A 347 7.25 10.10 14.00
CA SER A 347 8.05 9.89 12.79
C SER A 347 9.23 10.86 12.69
N MET A 348 9.05 12.11 13.13
CA MET A 348 10.11 13.13 13.17
C MET A 348 11.23 12.72 14.12
N LEU A 349 10.90 12.22 15.32
CA LEU A 349 11.89 11.71 16.26
C LEU A 349 12.68 10.52 15.69
N ALA A 350 11.99 9.58 15.03
CA ALA A 350 12.66 8.45 14.36
C ALA A 350 13.56 8.92 13.22
N CYS A 351 13.15 9.95 12.47
CA CYS A 351 13.93 10.54 11.40
C CYS A 351 15.19 11.26 11.93
N VAL A 352 15.08 12.04 13.00
CA VAL A 352 16.23 12.69 13.66
C VAL A 352 17.22 11.65 14.18
N GLN A 353 16.74 10.56 14.77
CA GLN A 353 17.61 9.48 15.23
C GLN A 353 18.37 8.83 14.07
N TRP A 354 17.66 8.47 12.99
CA TRP A 354 18.28 7.96 11.78
C TRP A 354 19.33 8.91 11.18
N PHE A 355 19.01 10.21 11.12
CA PHE A 355 19.93 11.23 10.61
C PHE A 355 21.20 11.29 11.45
N LYS A 356 21.10 11.32 12.79
CA LYS A 356 22.27 11.33 13.69
C LYS A 356 23.17 10.13 13.45
N GLU A 357 22.59 8.93 13.38
CA GLU A 357 23.33 7.69 13.15
C GLU A 357 24.00 7.68 11.76
N SER A 358 23.25 8.04 10.72
CA SER A 358 23.74 7.98 9.34
C SER A 358 24.79 9.05 9.06
N ALA A 359 24.60 10.27 9.58
CA ALA A 359 25.55 11.36 9.45
C ALA A 359 26.89 11.03 10.13
N ALA A 360 26.86 10.44 11.32
CA ALA A 360 28.05 10.01 12.03
C ALA A 360 28.83 8.91 11.28
N GLN A 361 28.12 7.92 10.71
CA GLN A 361 28.75 6.88 9.88
C GLN A 361 29.41 7.46 8.61
N HIS A 362 28.77 8.44 7.99
CA HIS A 362 29.34 9.17 6.85
C HIS A 362 30.59 9.97 7.24
N GLU A 363 30.63 10.51 8.46
CA GLU A 363 31.79 11.23 9.00
C GLU A 363 33.02 10.32 9.12
N LEU A 364 32.83 9.11 9.65
CA LEU A 364 33.89 8.11 9.83
C LEU A 364 34.48 7.59 8.50
N THR A 365 33.70 7.66 7.41
CA THR A 365 34.07 7.08 6.11
C THR A 365 34.45 8.12 5.05
N ALA A 366 34.30 9.42 5.35
CA ALA A 366 34.57 10.49 4.41
C ALA A 366 36.07 10.83 4.33
N ARG A 367 36.61 10.89 3.10
CA ARG A 367 38.00 11.37 2.84
C ARG A 367 38.16 12.90 2.94
N PHE A 368 37.05 13.65 2.95
CA PHE A 368 37.00 15.12 3.02
C PHE A 368 35.78 15.53 3.85
N ASN A 369 35.77 16.74 4.42
CA ASN A 369 34.61 17.26 5.16
C ASN A 369 33.35 17.33 4.26
N PRO A 370 32.33 16.48 4.47
CA PRO A 370 31.15 16.46 3.61
C PRO A 370 30.19 17.60 3.97
N PHE A 371 29.67 18.30 2.97
CA PHE A 371 28.54 19.22 3.17
C PHE A 371 27.25 18.41 3.29
N ARG A 372 26.46 18.68 4.33
CA ARG A 372 25.26 17.92 4.66
C ARG A 372 24.02 18.79 4.56
N ILE A 373 23.00 18.26 3.91
CA ILE A 373 21.69 18.90 3.86
C ILE A 373 20.65 17.88 4.29
N PHE A 374 19.90 18.23 5.34
CA PHE A 374 18.79 17.44 5.85
C PHE A 374 17.48 18.06 5.36
N PHE A 375 16.73 17.30 4.56
CA PHE A 375 15.41 17.71 4.09
C PHE A 375 14.35 16.78 4.67
N ILE A 376 13.37 17.40 5.32
CA ILE A 376 12.10 16.74 5.62
C ILE A 376 11.11 17.20 4.57
N CYS A 377 10.74 16.31 3.66
CA CYS A 377 9.71 16.57 2.69
C CYS A 377 8.35 16.47 3.38
N ILE A 378 7.87 17.60 3.91
CA ILE A 378 6.50 17.73 4.37
C ILE A 378 5.63 17.97 3.12
N LEU A 379 4.89 16.94 2.70
CA LEU A 379 3.93 17.08 1.61
C LEU A 379 2.71 17.85 2.11
N TYR A 380 2.64 19.14 1.78
CA TYR A 380 1.45 19.96 2.03
C TYR A 380 0.35 19.59 1.03
N TYR A 381 -0.66 18.82 1.46
CA TYR A 381 -1.79 18.42 0.62
C TYR A 381 -3.11 18.85 1.28
N ASN A 382 -3.91 19.68 0.58
CA ASN A 382 -5.25 20.11 0.99
C ASN A 382 -5.36 20.71 2.41
N ASN A 383 -4.56 21.73 2.73
CA ASN A 383 -4.61 22.46 4.01
C ASN A 383 -4.53 21.57 5.26
N THR A 384 -3.97 20.37 5.11
CA THR A 384 -3.73 19.45 6.21
C THR A 384 -2.26 19.07 6.10
N TRP A 385 -1.52 19.25 7.20
CA TRP A 385 -0.20 18.65 7.34
C TRP A 385 -0.44 17.13 7.32
N ILE A 386 -0.07 16.47 6.21
CA ILE A 386 0.13 15.02 6.24
C ILE A 386 1.47 14.87 6.88
#